data_AF-B1ZMN6-F1
#
_entry.id   AF-B1ZMN6-F1
#
_cell.length_a   1.000
_cell.length_b   1.000
_cell.length_c   1.000
_cell.angle_alpha   90.00
_cell.angle_beta   90.00
_cell.angle_gamma   90.00
#
_symmetry.space_group_name_H-M   'P 1'
#
loop_
_entity.id
_entity.type
_entity.pdbx_description
1 polymer ?
#
loop_
_entity_poly.entity_id
_entity_poly.type
_entity_poly.pdbx_seq_one_letter_code
_entity_poly.pdbx_strand_id
1 'polypeptide(L)'
;MKARSILTSLICGVALGTATLPALAGDKPEPFPKAADEAPGQWPQVVSQVQPLYPAKMLAEKIEGDVQVALVVTAKGDTTQVRAFFSTRPEFEEPAIEAVKQWKFTPGMKDGRAVNTQMVVPIKFALPAHGDKR
;
A
#
# COMPACT_ATOMS: atom_id res chain seq x y z
N MET A 1 -64.86 7.65 -29.22
CA MET A 1 -64.10 8.69 -28.49
C MET A 1 -64.48 8.63 -27.00
N LYS A 2 -63.47 8.50 -26.11
CA LYS A 2 -63.51 8.64 -24.64
C LYS A 2 -64.45 7.71 -23.84
N ALA A 3 -63.91 6.57 -23.41
CA ALA A 3 -64.42 5.81 -22.27
C ALA A 3 -63.83 6.38 -20.96
N ARG A 4 -64.70 6.65 -19.99
CA ARG A 4 -64.46 7.28 -18.69
C ARG A 4 -64.51 6.24 -17.56
N SER A 5 -63.68 6.48 -16.54
CA SER A 5 -63.78 6.03 -15.15
C SER A 5 -63.83 4.54 -14.85
N ILE A 6 -62.72 4.05 -14.26
CA ILE A 6 -62.71 2.93 -13.32
C ILE A 6 -62.18 3.52 -12.01
N LEU A 7 -63.01 3.54 -10.98
CA LEU A 7 -62.69 4.01 -9.64
C LEU A 7 -62.90 2.81 -8.70
N THR A 8 -61.82 2.17 -8.29
CA THR A 8 -61.87 1.13 -7.25
C THR A 8 -60.67 1.24 -6.32
N SER A 9 -60.94 1.79 -5.13
CA SER A 9 -60.39 1.47 -3.79
C SER A 9 -58.87 1.55 -3.58
N LEU A 10 -58.38 2.63 -2.94
CA LEU A 10 -57.97 2.66 -1.52
C LEU A 10 -57.16 1.43 -1.10
N ILE A 11 -55.82 1.46 -1.19
CA ILE A 11 -54.86 1.95 -0.17
C ILE A 11 -55.10 1.34 1.21
N CYS A 12 -54.31 0.34 1.57
CA CYS A 12 -53.77 0.20 2.93
C CYS A 12 -52.40 -0.49 2.83
N GLY A 13 -51.37 0.34 2.72
CA GLY A 13 -49.98 -0.10 2.75
C GLY A 13 -49.51 -0.33 4.18
N VAL A 14 -48.96 -1.51 4.44
CA VAL A 14 -47.96 -1.74 5.49
C VAL A 14 -46.97 -2.73 4.90
N ALA A 15 -46.00 -2.21 4.15
CA ALA A 15 -44.79 -2.95 3.83
C ALA A 15 -43.89 -2.90 5.08
N LEU A 16 -43.82 -4.00 5.83
CA LEU A 16 -42.75 -4.26 6.77
C LEU A 16 -41.47 -4.51 5.96
N GLY A 17 -40.90 -3.42 5.45
CA GLY A 17 -39.55 -3.42 4.92
C GLY A 17 -38.61 -3.53 6.11
N THR A 18 -38.00 -4.71 6.28
CA THR A 18 -36.80 -4.85 7.11
C THR A 18 -35.73 -3.95 6.51
N ALA A 19 -35.54 -2.77 7.10
CA ALA A 19 -34.37 -1.95 6.86
C ALA A 19 -33.17 -2.65 7.50
N THR A 20 -32.59 -3.62 6.79
CA THR A 20 -31.24 -4.06 7.05
C THR A 20 -30.34 -2.89 6.65
N LEU A 21 -29.99 -2.07 7.64
CA LEU A 21 -28.90 -1.12 7.56
C LEU A 21 -27.67 -1.85 6.99
N PRO A 22 -27.01 -1.35 5.94
CA PRO A 22 -25.68 -1.80 5.64
C PRO A 22 -24.81 -1.34 6.80
N ALA A 23 -24.46 -2.28 7.68
CA ALA A 23 -23.38 -2.05 8.62
C ALA A 23 -22.15 -1.72 7.77
N LEU A 24 -21.70 -0.48 7.87
CA LEU A 24 -20.35 -0.03 7.55
C LEU A 24 -19.38 -0.81 8.45
N ALA A 25 -19.22 -2.10 8.15
CA ALA A 25 -18.13 -2.90 8.65
C ALA A 25 -16.89 -2.33 7.98
N GLY A 26 -16.01 -1.75 8.80
CA GLY A 26 -14.78 -1.13 8.36
C GLY A 26 -14.06 -2.03 7.36
N ASP A 27 -13.86 -1.47 6.17
CA ASP A 27 -12.86 -1.93 5.20
C ASP A 27 -11.51 -1.78 5.91
N LYS A 28 -11.16 -2.77 6.72
CA LYS A 28 -9.83 -2.97 7.24
C LYS A 28 -8.96 -2.99 5.99
N PRO A 29 -7.96 -2.09 5.84
CA PRO A 29 -7.12 -2.11 4.65
C PRO A 29 -6.56 -3.52 4.55
N GLU A 30 -7.03 -4.26 3.53
CA GLU A 30 -6.60 -5.62 3.35
C GLU A 30 -5.07 -5.58 3.31
N PRO A 31 -4.36 -6.35 4.16
CA PRO A 31 -2.94 -6.50 3.97
C PRO A 31 -2.80 -7.02 2.54
N PHE A 32 -2.10 -6.22 1.72
CA PHE A 32 -1.76 -6.49 0.32
C PHE A 32 -1.83 -7.98 0.03
N PRO A 33 -2.62 -8.41 -0.98
CA PRO A 33 -2.89 -9.81 -1.22
C PRO A 33 -1.59 -10.58 -1.06
N LYS A 34 -1.50 -11.38 0.00
CA LYS A 34 -0.33 -12.22 0.25
C LYS A 34 -0.10 -12.94 -1.06
N ALA A 35 1.09 -12.79 -1.62
CA ALA A 35 1.59 -13.50 -2.80
C ALA A 35 1.63 -15.02 -2.51
N ALA A 36 0.48 -15.63 -2.27
CA ALA A 36 0.32 -16.96 -1.70
C ALA A 36 -0.03 -18.00 -2.76
N ASP A 37 -0.34 -17.59 -4.00
CA ASP A 37 -0.62 -18.56 -5.07
C ASP A 37 0.49 -18.66 -6.15
N GLU A 38 1.33 -17.63 -6.32
CA GLU A 38 2.35 -17.62 -7.38
C GLU A 38 3.60 -16.82 -6.97
N ALA A 39 4.29 -17.22 -5.90
CA ALA A 39 5.60 -16.66 -5.57
C ALA A 39 6.60 -16.93 -6.73
N PRO A 40 7.45 -15.95 -7.10
CA PRO A 40 8.51 -16.22 -8.07
C PRO A 40 9.48 -17.27 -7.50
N GLY A 41 9.98 -18.16 -8.36
CA GLY A 41 11.00 -19.15 -7.97
C GLY A 41 12.27 -18.51 -7.43
N GLN A 42 12.56 -17.26 -7.84
CA GLN A 42 13.61 -16.43 -7.27
C GLN A 42 13.06 -15.03 -6.95
N TRP A 43 13.23 -14.60 -5.71
CA TRP A 43 12.83 -13.28 -5.27
C TRP A 43 13.80 -12.19 -5.77
N PRO A 44 13.30 -10.98 -6.07
CA PRO A 44 14.15 -9.81 -6.31
C PRO A 44 15.09 -9.57 -5.13
N GLN A 45 16.36 -9.30 -5.43
CA GLN A 45 17.37 -8.90 -4.45
C GLN A 45 17.76 -7.45 -4.69
N VAL A 46 17.99 -6.71 -3.61
CA VAL A 46 18.49 -5.34 -3.69
C VAL A 46 19.91 -5.38 -4.29
N VAL A 47 20.09 -4.74 -5.44
CA VAL A 47 21.39 -4.54 -6.09
C VAL A 47 22.02 -3.24 -5.62
N SER A 48 21.19 -2.18 -5.54
CA SER A 48 21.61 -0.88 -5.07
C SER A 48 20.50 -0.27 -4.23
N GLN A 49 20.86 0.19 -3.04
CA GLN A 49 19.98 0.93 -2.15
C GLN A 49 20.58 2.30 -1.89
N VAL A 50 19.75 3.32 -2.08
CA VAL A 50 20.04 4.70 -1.67
C VAL A 50 19.36 4.91 -0.34
N GLN A 51 20.11 5.34 0.67
CA GLN A 51 19.51 5.65 1.97
C GLN A 51 18.54 6.82 1.82
N PRO A 52 17.38 6.77 2.48
CA PRO A 52 16.43 7.87 2.42
C PRO A 52 17.01 9.12 3.08
N LEU A 53 16.70 10.27 2.48
CA LEU A 53 17.09 11.55 3.04
C LEU A 53 16.31 11.80 4.32
N TYR A 54 16.99 11.91 5.45
CA TYR A 54 16.34 12.24 6.71
C TYR A 54 15.89 13.71 6.70
N PRO A 55 14.59 14.01 6.93
CA PRO A 55 14.15 15.40 7.03
C PRO A 55 14.88 16.13 8.17
N ALA A 56 15.47 17.30 7.87
CA ALA A 56 16.28 18.05 8.84
C ALA A 56 15.52 18.38 10.14
N LYS A 57 14.21 18.67 10.03
CA LYS A 57 13.35 18.89 11.21
C LYS A 57 13.28 17.66 12.11
N MET A 58 13.03 16.49 11.52
CA MET A 58 12.93 15.22 12.27
C MET A 58 14.27 14.82 12.87
N LEU A 59 15.37 15.09 12.16
CA LEU A 59 16.72 14.85 12.66
C LEU A 59 17.05 15.77 13.85
N ALA A 60 16.68 17.05 13.78
CA ALA A 60 16.87 18.02 14.86
C ALA A 60 16.01 17.66 16.10
N GLU A 61 14.80 17.18 15.87
CA GLU A 61 13.88 16.73 16.91
C GLU A 61 14.15 15.31 17.41
N LYS A 62 15.14 14.60 16.82
CA LYS A 62 15.50 13.22 17.17
C LYS A 62 14.30 12.26 17.08
N ILE A 63 13.47 12.44 16.07
CA ILE A 63 12.27 11.63 15.86
C ILE A 63 12.62 10.49 14.93
N GLU A 64 12.53 9.26 15.38
CA GLU A 64 12.71 8.04 14.58
C GLU A 64 11.37 7.55 13.99
N GLY A 65 11.44 6.66 13.00
CA GLY A 65 10.25 6.06 12.43
C GLY A 65 10.51 4.90 11.47
N ASP A 66 9.47 4.11 11.24
CA ASP A 66 9.46 3.02 10.28
C ASP A 66 8.46 3.35 9.16
N VAL A 67 8.84 3.07 7.91
CA VAL A 67 7.97 3.22 6.75
C VAL A 67 8.01 1.94 5.95
N GLN A 68 6.85 1.36 5.66
CA GLN A 68 6.73 0.24 4.74
C GLN A 68 6.31 0.77 3.37
N VAL A 69 7.21 0.59 2.42
CA VAL A 69 7.03 1.02 1.04
C VAL A 69 6.73 -0.22 0.20
N ALA A 70 5.55 -0.25 -0.41
CA ALA A 70 5.20 -1.22 -1.43
C ALA A 70 5.74 -0.73 -2.78
N LEU A 71 6.36 -1.62 -3.53
CA LEU A 71 6.85 -1.36 -4.88
C LEU A 71 6.69 -2.60 -5.76
N VAL A 72 6.77 -2.40 -7.06
CA VAL A 72 6.84 -3.47 -8.06
C VAL A 72 8.22 -3.45 -8.71
N VAL A 73 8.96 -4.54 -8.59
CA VAL A 73 10.20 -4.75 -9.33
C VAL A 73 9.85 -5.33 -10.69
N THR A 74 10.20 -4.62 -11.76
CA THR A 74 9.96 -5.08 -13.13
C THR A 74 10.93 -6.18 -13.54
N ALA A 75 10.64 -6.86 -14.65
CA ALA A 75 11.55 -7.83 -15.28
C ALA A 75 12.94 -7.26 -15.65
N LYS A 76 13.12 -5.94 -15.65
CA LYS A 76 14.41 -5.25 -15.88
C LYS A 76 15.17 -4.93 -14.59
N GLY A 77 14.55 -5.12 -13.43
CA GLY A 77 15.12 -4.72 -12.14
C GLY A 77 14.83 -3.27 -11.73
N ASP A 78 14.03 -2.55 -12.52
CA ASP A 78 13.56 -1.21 -12.17
C ASP A 78 12.39 -1.27 -11.20
N THR A 79 12.34 -0.32 -10.27
CA THR A 79 11.23 -0.14 -9.32
C THR A 79 10.14 0.74 -9.92
N THR A 80 8.90 0.29 -9.84
CA THR A 80 7.72 1.04 -10.30
C THR A 80 6.59 0.91 -9.28
N GLN A 81 5.54 1.73 -9.44
CA GLN A 81 4.39 1.79 -8.53
C GLN A 81 4.78 1.88 -7.05
N VAL A 82 5.79 2.71 -6.76
CA VAL A 82 6.29 2.93 -5.40
C VAL A 82 5.24 3.72 -4.59
N ARG A 83 4.77 3.13 -3.49
CA ARG A 83 3.80 3.75 -2.58
C ARG A 83 4.07 3.37 -1.14
N ALA A 84 4.03 4.34 -0.23
CA ALA A 84 3.97 4.04 1.19
C ALA A 84 2.55 3.57 1.54
N PHE A 85 2.43 2.52 2.34
CA PHE A 85 1.13 2.04 2.83
C PHE A 85 1.04 1.99 4.34
N PHE A 86 2.19 2.00 5.00
CA PHE A 86 2.29 2.09 6.43
C PHE A 86 3.48 3.00 6.74
N SER A 87 3.28 3.95 7.63
CA SER A 87 4.32 4.82 8.15
C SER A 87 4.02 5.06 9.62
N THR A 88 5.05 5.18 10.45
CA THR A 88 4.90 5.68 11.81
C THR A 88 4.47 7.15 11.78
N ARG A 89 5.00 7.90 10.81
CA ARG A 89 4.70 9.31 10.61
C ARG A 89 4.69 9.66 9.11
N PRO A 90 3.74 10.47 8.65
CA PRO A 90 3.60 10.82 7.23
C PRO A 90 4.81 11.61 6.71
N GLU A 91 5.53 12.33 7.56
CA GLU A 91 6.71 13.11 7.15
C GLU A 91 7.89 12.25 6.68
N PHE A 92 7.88 10.94 6.97
CA PHE A 92 8.87 9.99 6.48
C PHE A 92 8.48 9.32 5.16
N GLU A 93 7.22 9.45 4.72
CA GLU A 93 6.73 8.78 3.51
C GLU A 93 7.39 9.32 2.25
N GLU A 94 7.36 10.64 2.07
CA GLU A 94 7.95 11.30 0.91
C GLU A 94 9.45 10.98 0.73
N PRO A 95 10.32 11.17 1.76
CA PRO A 95 11.74 10.82 1.62
C PRO A 95 11.97 9.32 1.42
N ALA A 96 11.13 8.45 2.00
CA ALA A 96 11.22 7.01 1.77
C ALA A 96 10.89 6.64 0.33
N ILE A 97 9.82 7.21 -0.23
CA ILE A 97 9.40 6.99 -1.62
C ILE A 97 10.48 7.47 -2.59
N GLU A 98 11.03 8.67 -2.39
CA GLU A 98 12.11 9.22 -3.23
C GLU A 98 13.39 8.38 -3.18
N ALA A 99 13.69 7.79 -2.03
CA ALA A 99 14.81 6.86 -1.90
C ALA A 99 14.56 5.58 -2.69
N VAL A 100 13.41 4.93 -2.46
CA VAL A 100 13.06 3.63 -3.08
C VAL A 100 12.93 3.74 -4.60
N LYS A 101 12.53 4.89 -5.14
CA LYS A 101 12.55 5.17 -6.59
C LYS A 101 13.94 5.07 -7.21
N GLN A 102 14.98 5.33 -6.43
CA GLN A 102 16.38 5.25 -6.88
C GLN A 102 17.00 3.87 -6.66
N TRP A 103 16.29 2.97 -5.99
CA TRP A 103 16.79 1.62 -5.75
C TRP A 103 16.77 0.80 -7.02
N LYS A 104 17.74 -0.12 -7.12
CA LYS A 104 17.80 -1.12 -8.18
C LYS A 104 17.72 -2.50 -7.56
N PHE A 105 16.92 -3.35 -8.18
CA PHE A 105 16.71 -4.72 -7.76
C PHE A 105 17.07 -5.69 -8.89
N THR A 106 17.35 -6.94 -8.58
CA THR A 106 17.31 -7.99 -9.58
C THR A 106 15.84 -8.33 -9.88
N PRO A 107 15.47 -8.67 -11.11
CA PRO A 107 14.11 -9.10 -11.39
C PRO A 107 13.80 -10.42 -10.68
N GLY A 108 12.53 -10.60 -10.30
CA GLY A 108 12.07 -11.91 -9.85
C GLY A 108 12.08 -12.88 -11.03
N MET A 109 12.48 -14.13 -10.80
CA MET A 109 12.48 -15.16 -11.84
C MET A 109 11.41 -16.20 -11.53
N LYS A 110 10.60 -16.55 -12.53
CA LYS A 110 9.65 -17.65 -12.50
C LYS A 110 9.81 -18.49 -13.75
N ASP A 111 10.11 -19.78 -13.58
CA ASP A 111 10.36 -20.72 -14.69
C ASP A 111 11.41 -20.23 -15.70
N GLY A 112 12.49 -19.60 -15.20
CA GLY A 112 13.56 -19.03 -16.03
C GLY A 112 13.19 -17.74 -16.76
N ARG A 113 12.00 -17.17 -16.52
CA ARG A 113 11.54 -15.90 -17.08
C ARG A 113 11.50 -14.82 -16.01
N ALA A 114 11.97 -13.63 -16.36
CA ALA A 114 11.88 -12.46 -15.52
C ALA A 114 10.41 -12.00 -15.43
N VAL A 115 9.88 -11.89 -14.20
CA VAL A 115 8.49 -11.52 -13.92
C VAL A 115 8.43 -10.29 -13.03
N ASN A 116 7.41 -9.47 -13.25
CA ASN A 116 7.14 -8.34 -12.38
C ASN A 116 6.74 -8.86 -11.00
N THR A 117 7.48 -8.47 -9.97
CA THR A 117 7.28 -8.96 -8.62
C THR A 117 6.94 -7.79 -7.71
N GLN A 118 5.78 -7.85 -7.08
CA GLN A 118 5.40 -6.90 -6.06
C GLN A 118 6.03 -7.29 -4.72
N MET A 119 6.62 -6.33 -4.03
CA MET A 119 7.18 -6.53 -2.70
C MET A 119 7.03 -5.30 -1.82
N VAL A 120 7.21 -5.53 -0.53
CA VAL A 120 7.21 -4.51 0.51
C VAL A 120 8.59 -4.44 1.11
N VAL A 121 9.11 -3.22 1.23
CA VAL A 121 10.40 -2.95 1.86
C VAL A 121 10.18 -2.09 3.10
N PRO A 122 10.65 -2.54 4.28
CA PRO A 122 10.70 -1.71 5.47
C PRO A 122 11.91 -0.78 5.41
N ILE A 123 11.66 0.51 5.52
CA ILE A 123 12.64 1.58 5.61
C ILE A 123 12.64 2.11 7.05
N LYS A 124 13.79 2.02 7.71
CA LYS A 124 13.97 2.52 9.07
C LYS A 124 14.72 3.83 9.07
N PHE A 125 14.11 4.86 9.65
CA PHE A 125 14.74 6.13 9.96
C PHE A 125 15.27 6.06 11.39
N ALA A 126 16.49 5.57 11.52
CA ALA A 126 17.22 5.56 12.78
C ALA A 126 18.12 6.80 12.87
N LEU A 127 18.27 7.35 14.07
CA LEU A 127 19.21 8.45 14.28
C LEU A 127 20.64 7.92 14.18
N PRO A 128 21.57 8.67 13.54
CA PRO A 128 22.98 8.33 13.65
C PRO A 128 23.37 8.42 15.12
N ALA A 129 23.64 7.25 15.72
CA ALA A 129 23.98 7.16 17.13
C ALA A 129 25.10 8.14 17.47
N HIS A 130 24.85 9.00 18.46
CA HIS A 130 25.85 9.93 18.97
C HIS A 130 26.92 9.14 19.74
N GLY A 131 27.96 8.69 19.05
CA GLY A 131 29.28 8.37 19.58
C GLY A 131 29.42 7.14 20.47
N ASP A 132 30.17 6.14 19.97
CA ASP A 132 31.11 5.39 20.80
C ASP A 132 32.49 5.56 20.13
N LYS A 133 33.20 6.62 20.52
CA LYS A 133 34.65 6.70 20.33
C LYS A 133 35.26 6.24 21.65
N ARG A 134 35.66 4.97 21.72
CA ARG A 134 36.61 4.52 22.75
C ARG A 134 38.01 4.98 22.40
#